data_AF-A0A543EJJ6-F1
#
_entry.id   AF-A0A543EJJ6-F1
#
_cell.length_a   1.000
_cell.length_b   1.000
_cell.length_c   1.000
_cell.angle_alpha   90.00
_cell.angle_beta   90.00
_cell.angle_gamma   90.00
#
_symmetry.space_group_name_H-M   'P 1'
#
loop_
_entity.id
_entity.type
_entity.pdbx_description
1 polymer ?
#
loop_
_entity_poly.entity_id
_entity_poly.type
_entity_poly.pdbx_seq_one_letter_code
_entity_poly.pdbx_strand_id
1 'polypeptide(L)'
;MDRKVQKITSMPNYKSIYKDMIEQKFPDKLNDCKKIMEKASLCALDIILLNKIIFLEKTSDTELFNQRHRSYDEKSIIKILDYQKKHELNNMQLARVYKLSRNTIAKWKKQYG
;
A
#
# COMPACT_ATOMS: atom_id res chain seq x y z
N MET A 1 8.61 -16.42 33.01
CA MET A 1 8.32 -14.98 32.81
C MET A 1 7.59 -14.84 31.49
N ASP A 2 6.28 -15.03 31.55
CA ASP A 2 5.37 -14.99 30.42
C ASP A 2 5.34 -13.58 29.83
N ARG A 3 5.92 -13.42 28.64
CA ARG A 3 5.77 -12.20 27.85
C ARG A 3 4.31 -12.11 27.45
N LYS A 4 3.51 -11.38 28.23
CA LYS A 4 2.18 -10.92 27.82
C LYS A 4 2.37 -10.09 26.56
N VAL A 5 2.26 -10.73 25.38
CA VAL A 5 2.19 -10.04 24.09
C VAL A 5 0.92 -9.22 24.15
N GLN A 6 1.08 -7.92 24.39
CA GLN A 6 -0.02 -6.98 24.31
C GLN A 6 -0.66 -7.16 22.94
N LYS A 7 -1.97 -7.38 22.92
CA LYS A 7 -2.76 -7.43 21.70
C LYS A 7 -2.73 -6.01 21.12
N ILE A 8 -1.76 -5.73 20.24
CA ILE A 8 -1.64 -4.44 19.55
C ILE A 8 -2.80 -4.36 18.55
N THR A 9 -3.96 -3.91 19.01
CA THR A 9 -5.03 -3.38 18.15
C THR A 9 -4.72 -1.91 17.84
N SER A 10 -3.50 -1.64 17.40
CA SER A 10 -3.08 -0.29 17.04
C SER A 10 -2.47 -0.39 15.66
N MET A 11 -3.34 -0.32 14.64
CA MET A 11 -2.87 -0.04 13.29
C MET A 11 -1.98 1.20 13.41
N PRO A 12 -0.70 1.12 13.02
CA PRO A 12 0.20 2.25 13.17
C PRO A 12 -0.42 3.47 12.50
N ASN A 13 -0.35 4.64 13.14
CA ASN A 13 -0.79 5.87 12.51
C ASN A 13 0.24 6.26 11.45
N TYR A 14 0.16 5.60 10.29
CA TYR A 14 1.06 5.80 9.17
C TYR A 14 1.10 7.27 8.74
N LYS A 15 -0.02 8.00 8.87
CA LYS A 15 -0.07 9.42 8.53
C LYS A 15 0.88 10.23 9.40
N SER A 16 0.87 10.04 10.71
CA SER A 16 1.81 10.71 11.63
C SER A 16 3.25 10.28 11.37
N ILE A 17 3.49 8.97 11.24
CA ILE A 17 4.85 8.44 11.01
C ILE A 17 5.48 9.01 9.73
N TYR A 18 4.73 9.03 8.63
CA TYR A 18 5.21 9.59 7.38
C TYR A 18 5.32 11.12 7.44
N LYS A 19 4.42 11.81 8.15
CA LYS A 19 4.52 13.26 8.36
C LYS A 19 5.83 13.62 9.05
N ASP A 20 6.09 13.01 10.20
CA ASP A 20 7.29 13.28 10.99
C ASP A 20 8.56 12.95 10.18
N MET A 21 8.53 11.85 9.42
CA MET A 21 9.64 11.45 8.56
C MET A 21 9.90 12.45 7.42
N ILE A 22 8.86 12.95 6.76
CA ILE A 22 8.98 13.93 5.68
C ILE A 22 9.50 15.26 6.23
N GLU A 23 8.93 15.75 7.33
CA GLU A 23 9.31 17.03 7.95
C GLU A 23 10.77 17.00 8.45
N GLN A 24 11.25 15.87 8.97
CA GLN A 24 12.61 15.77 9.51
C GLN A 24 13.68 15.45 8.46
N LYS A 25 13.37 14.65 7.43
CA LYS A 25 14.39 14.08 6.53
C LYS A 25 14.21 14.38 5.06
N PHE A 26 12.99 14.70 4.61
CA PHE A 26 12.70 14.86 3.19
C PHE A 26 11.74 16.03 2.92
N PRO A 27 12.07 17.26 3.36
CA PRO A 27 11.21 18.42 3.17
C PRO A 27 10.93 18.71 1.69
N ASP A 28 11.88 18.42 0.79
CA ASP A 28 11.74 18.60 -0.65
C ASP A 28 10.62 17.74 -1.27
N LYS A 29 10.28 16.60 -0.65
CA LYS A 29 9.26 15.66 -1.13
C LYS A 29 7.88 15.92 -0.54
N LEU A 30 7.76 16.96 0.30
CA LEU A 30 6.52 17.29 0.97
C LEU A 30 5.41 17.63 -0.03
N ASN A 31 5.74 18.37 -1.10
CA ASN A 31 4.79 18.71 -2.15
C ASN A 31 4.25 17.47 -2.89
N ASP A 32 5.09 16.48 -3.15
CA ASP A 32 4.68 15.24 -3.82
C ASP A 32 3.81 14.36 -2.92
N CYS A 33 4.14 14.31 -1.62
CA CYS A 33 3.39 13.54 -0.63
C CYS A 33 2.07 14.21 -0.22
N LYS A 34 1.94 15.53 -0.40
CA LYS A 34 0.80 16.34 0.05
C LYS A 34 -0.54 15.79 -0.43
N LYS A 35 -0.63 15.45 -1.72
CA LYS A 35 -1.86 14.87 -2.33
C LYS A 35 -2.32 13.58 -1.64
N ILE A 36 -1.38 12.81 -1.09
CA ILE A 36 -1.68 11.56 -0.39
C ILE A 36 -1.99 11.84 1.08
N MET A 37 -1.26 12.77 1.71
CA MET A 37 -1.44 13.16 3.11
C MET A 37 -2.74 13.93 3.38
N GLU A 38 -3.29 14.61 2.38
CA GLU A 38 -4.60 15.28 2.46
C GLU A 38 -5.78 14.30 2.63
N LYS A 39 -5.59 13.01 2.31
CA LYS A 39 -6.63 12.00 2.52
C LYS A 39 -6.94 11.81 4.01
N ALA A 40 -8.21 11.57 4.31
CA ALA A 40 -8.69 11.32 5.68
C ALA A 40 -8.08 10.04 6.29
N SER A 41 -7.98 8.97 5.49
CA SER A 41 -7.33 7.72 5.88
C SER A 41 -6.43 7.21 4.76
N LEU A 42 -5.20 6.81 5.11
CA LEU A 42 -4.29 6.16 4.17
C LEU A 42 -4.63 4.67 4.07
N CYS A 43 -4.83 4.18 2.86
CA CYS A 43 -4.94 2.75 2.60
C CYS A 43 -3.58 2.15 2.24
N ALA A 44 -3.48 0.83 2.19
CA ALA A 44 -2.23 0.13 1.84
C ALA A 44 -1.62 0.65 0.52
N LEU A 45 -2.43 0.98 -0.49
CA LEU A 45 -1.95 1.58 -1.74
C LEU A 45 -1.32 2.96 -1.56
N ASP A 46 -1.91 3.79 -0.70
CA ASP A 46 -1.39 5.12 -0.40
C ASP A 46 -0.05 5.02 0.33
N ILE A 47 0.08 4.06 1.25
CA ILE A 47 1.32 3.78 1.99
C ILE A 47 2.41 3.31 1.03
N ILE A 48 2.09 2.41 0.09
CA ILE A 48 3.03 1.92 -0.93
C ILE A 48 3.52 3.09 -1.79
N LEU A 49 2.61 3.99 -2.20
CA LEU A 49 2.96 5.15 -3.01
C LEU A 49 3.84 6.15 -2.23
N LEU A 50 3.51 6.44 -0.97
CA LEU A 50 4.33 7.27 -0.08
C LEU A 50 5.75 6.70 0.07
N ASN A 51 5.86 5.39 0.32
CA ASN A 51 7.16 4.74 0.45
C ASN A 51 7.98 4.88 -0.84
N LYS A 52 7.35 4.78 -2.01
CA LYS A 52 8.02 4.96 -3.31
C LYS A 52 8.51 6.39 -3.54
N ILE A 53 7.71 7.40 -3.19
CA ILE A 53 8.09 8.81 -3.32
C ILE A 53 9.28 9.12 -2.40
N ILE A 54 9.17 8.72 -1.13
CA ILE A 54 10.16 9.05 -0.09
C ILE A 54 11.47 8.32 -0.31
N PHE A 55 11.43 7.03 -0.63
CA PHE A 55 12.63 6.19 -0.77
C PHE A 55 12.99 5.92 -2.25
N LEU A 56 12.89 6.97 -3.09
CA LEU A 56 13.18 6.97 -4.53
C LEU A 56 14.19 5.86 -4.92
N GLU A 57 13.70 4.87 -5.66
CA GLU A 57 14.40 3.66 -6.10
C GLU A 57 15.02 2.79 -4.99
N LYS A 58 14.27 1.74 -4.62
CA LYS A 58 14.87 0.53 -4.05
C LYS A 58 15.20 -0.42 -5.22
N THR A 59 16.36 -1.07 -5.14
CA THR A 59 16.77 -2.15 -6.04
C THR A 59 15.65 -3.19 -6.21
N SER A 60 15.59 -3.83 -7.39
CA SER A 60 14.55 -4.82 -7.75
C SER A 60 14.32 -5.88 -6.67
N ASP A 61 15.36 -6.30 -5.97
CA ASP A 61 15.29 -7.31 -4.91
C ASP A 61 14.53 -6.81 -3.68
N THR A 62 14.74 -5.56 -3.29
CA THR A 62 14.04 -4.96 -2.16
C THR A 62 12.57 -4.67 -2.49
N GLU A 63 12.26 -4.33 -3.75
CA GLU A 63 10.87 -4.23 -4.20
C GLU A 63 10.14 -5.58 -4.16
N LEU A 64 10.79 -6.65 -4.64
CA LEU A 64 10.25 -8.02 -4.61
C LEU A 64 10.03 -8.52 -3.18
N PHE A 65 10.98 -8.28 -2.29
CA PHE A 65 10.85 -8.63 -0.88
C PHE A 65 9.66 -7.90 -0.24
N ASN A 66 9.62 -6.57 -0.36
CA ASN A 66 8.54 -5.77 0.22
C ASN A 66 7.16 -6.13 -0.35
N GLN A 67 7.09 -6.47 -1.64
CA GLN A 67 5.85 -6.90 -2.28
C GLN A 67 5.24 -8.16 -1.63
N ARG A 68 6.06 -9.16 -1.30
CA ARG A 68 5.60 -10.40 -0.67
C ARG A 68 5.02 -10.17 0.72
N HIS A 69 5.42 -9.09 1.40
CA HIS A 69 4.98 -8.74 2.74
C HIS A 69 3.86 -7.68 2.77
N ARG A 70 3.30 -7.29 1.61
CA ARG A 70 2.19 -6.33 1.56
C ARG A 70 0.92 -6.95 2.14
N SER A 71 0.39 -6.31 3.17
CA SER A 71 -0.96 -6.56 3.68
C SER A 71 -1.90 -5.53 3.08
N TYR A 72 -2.83 -5.96 2.23
CA TYR A 72 -3.83 -5.09 1.63
C TYR A 72 -5.07 -5.04 2.52
N ASP A 73 -5.51 -3.83 2.87
CA ASP A 73 -6.81 -3.61 3.50
C ASP A 73 -7.94 -3.78 2.48
N GLU A 74 -9.16 -4.00 2.98
CA GLU A 74 -10.36 -4.18 2.15
C GLU A 74 -10.58 -3.02 1.17
N LYS A 75 -10.40 -1.78 1.63
CA LYS A 75 -10.54 -0.58 0.79
C LYS A 75 -9.58 -0.60 -0.40
N SER A 76 -8.35 -1.07 -0.19
CA SER A 76 -7.33 -1.21 -1.23
C SER A 76 -7.71 -2.30 -2.22
N ILE A 77 -8.22 -3.44 -1.73
CA ILE A 77 -8.67 -4.55 -2.57
C ILE A 77 -9.81 -4.09 -3.47
N ILE A 78 -10.83 -3.43 -2.91
CA ILE A 78 -11.98 -2.90 -3.66
C ILE A 78 -11.49 -1.91 -4.72
N LYS A 79 -10.62 -0.96 -4.37
CA LYS A 79 -10.04 0.00 -5.34
C LYS A 79 -9.32 -0.69 -6.51
N ILE A 80 -8.59 -1.78 -6.25
CA ILE A 80 -7.89 -2.55 -7.29
C ILE A 80 -8.90 -3.25 -8.21
N LEU A 81 -9.96 -3.82 -7.66
CA LEU A 81 -11.01 -4.48 -8.44
C LEU A 81 -11.85 -3.47 -9.24
N ASP A 82 -12.13 -2.29 -8.71
CA ASP A 82 -12.80 -1.22 -9.44
C ASP A 82 -11.94 -0.68 -10.58
N TYR A 83 -10.63 -0.57 -10.37
CA TYR A 83 -9.68 -0.24 -11.43
C TYR A 83 -9.72 -1.25 -12.57
N GLN A 84 -9.87 -2.55 -12.25
CA GLN A 84 -10.06 -3.60 -13.24
C GLN A 84 -11.30 -3.35 -14.12
N LYS A 85 -12.44 -3.03 -13.50
CA LYS A 85 -13.70 -2.76 -14.20
C LYS A 85 -13.61 -1.50 -15.04
N LYS A 86 -13.06 -0.42 -14.49
CA LYS A 86 -12.93 0.89 -15.14
C LYS A 86 -12.05 0.87 -16.39
N HIS A 87 -11.02 0.02 -16.40
CA HIS A 87 -10.07 -0.10 -17.50
C HIS A 87 -10.23 -1.41 -18.30
N GLU A 88 -11.32 -2.15 -18.07
CA GLU A 88 -11.65 -3.40 -18.79
C GLU A 88 -10.51 -4.42 -18.82
N LEU A 89 -9.75 -4.51 -17.72
CA LEU A 89 -8.56 -5.35 -17.63
C LEU A 89 -8.92 -6.79 -17.29
N ASN A 90 -8.21 -7.74 -17.89
CA ASN A 90 -8.25 -9.13 -17.43
C ASN A 90 -7.37 -9.32 -16.18
N ASN A 91 -7.55 -10.46 -15.49
CA ASN A 91 -6.83 -10.75 -14.25
C ASN A 91 -5.30 -10.78 -14.43
N MET A 92 -4.80 -11.13 -15.62
CA MET A 92 -3.37 -11.16 -15.92
C MET A 92 -2.80 -9.75 -16.11
N GLN A 93 -3.54 -8.88 -16.79
CA GLN A 93 -3.15 -7.48 -16.96
C GLN A 93 -3.16 -6.73 -15.63
N LEU A 94 -4.22 -6.89 -14.84
CA LEU A 94 -4.30 -6.30 -13.50
C LEU A 94 -3.18 -6.81 -12.58
N ALA A 95 -2.88 -8.12 -12.65
CA ALA A 95 -1.75 -8.72 -11.95
C ALA A 95 -0.42 -8.05 -12.31
N ARG A 96 -0.18 -7.73 -13.58
CA ARG A 96 1.05 -7.04 -14.01
C ARG A 96 1.10 -5.60 -13.48
N VAL A 97 0.00 -4.86 -13.56
CA VAL A 97 -0.07 -3.45 -13.09
C VAL A 97 0.26 -3.33 -11.60
N TYR A 98 -0.39 -4.14 -10.76
CA TYR A 98 -0.18 -4.09 -9.31
C TYR A 98 0.94 -5.00 -8.82
N LYS A 99 1.60 -5.71 -9.75
CA LYS A 99 2.58 -6.76 -9.49
C LYS A 99 2.00 -7.76 -8.45
N LEU A 100 0.89 -8.39 -8.75
CA LEU A 100 0.20 -9.39 -7.92
C LEU A 100 0.13 -10.74 -8.64
N SER A 101 -0.17 -11.82 -7.92
CA SER A 101 -0.48 -13.08 -8.59
C SER A 101 -1.91 -13.05 -9.15
N ARG A 102 -2.12 -13.66 -10.33
CA ARG A 102 -3.47 -13.83 -10.91
C ARG A 102 -4.42 -14.56 -9.95
N ASN A 103 -3.87 -15.44 -9.11
CA ASN A 103 -4.61 -16.22 -8.12
C ASN A 103 -5.08 -15.33 -6.96
N THR A 104 -4.27 -14.36 -6.54
CA THR A 104 -4.65 -13.35 -5.54
C THR A 104 -5.86 -12.55 -6.02
N ILE A 105 -5.84 -12.10 -7.27
CA ILE A 105 -6.96 -11.35 -7.87
C ILE A 105 -8.21 -12.23 -7.97
N ALA A 106 -8.07 -13.48 -8.43
CA ALA A 106 -9.19 -14.42 -8.47
C ALA A 106 -9.80 -14.64 -7.07
N LYS A 107 -8.97 -14.80 -6.04
CA LYS A 107 -9.42 -14.93 -4.65
C LYS A 107 -10.14 -13.68 -4.17
N TRP A 108 -9.61 -12.49 -4.44
CA TRP A 108 -10.24 -11.24 -4.07
C TRP A 108 -11.58 -11.02 -4.76
N LYS A 109 -11.69 -11.35 -6.05
CA LYS A 109 -12.99 -11.30 -6.76
C LYS A 109 -14.03 -12.22 -6.13
N LYS A 110 -13.63 -13.39 -5.63
CA LYS A 110 -14.57 -14.29 -4.94
C LYS A 110 -14.99 -13.78 -3.57
N GLN A 111 -14.12 -13.04 -2.88
CA GLN A 111 -14.33 -12.60 -1.50
C GLN A 111 -14.98 -11.21 -1.40
N TYR A 112 -14.73 -10.32 -2.36
CA TYR A 112 -15.13 -8.92 -2.34
C TYR A 112 -15.82 -8.44 -3.63
N GLY A 113 -15.94 -9.31 -4.63
CA GLY A 113 -16.45 -8.97 -5.97
C GLY A 113 -17.90 -9.37 -6.18
#